data_AF-A0A1X7SUP0-F1
#
_entry.id   AF-A0A1X7SUP0-F1
#
_cell.length_a   1.000
_cell.length_b   1.000
_cell.length_c   1.000
_cell.angle_alpha   90.00
_cell.angle_beta   90.00
_cell.angle_gamma   90.00
#
_symmetry.space_group_name_H-M   'P 1'
#
loop_
_entity.id
_entity.type
_entity.pdbx_description
1 polymer ?
#
loop_
_entity_poly.entity_id
_entity_poly.type
_entity_poly.pdbx_seq_one_letter_code
_entity_poly.pdbx_strand_id
1 'polypeptide(L)'
;NDDIDALNCYQYLRDCWQGLGKIKERKVYALFSYVATSNEELSFMSGEEMIVMHREEDLGWWIVENGQGMKGFVPSTFFGLYPRRQIVL
;
A
#
# COMPACT_ATOMS: atom_id res chain seq x y z
N ASN A 1 29.84 3.19 13.93
CA ASN A 1 30.48 3.32 12.61
C ASN A 1 29.37 3.79 11.72
N ASP A 2 29.11 5.08 11.78
CA ASP A 2 27.78 5.67 11.54
C ASP A 2 27.33 5.50 10.09
N ASP A 3 28.29 5.27 9.18
CA ASP A 3 28.06 4.92 7.78
C ASP A 3 27.37 3.56 7.59
N ILE A 4 27.68 2.57 8.45
CA ILE A 4 27.06 1.23 8.40
C ILE A 4 25.61 1.31 8.86
N ASP A 5 25.33 2.12 9.89
CA ASP A 5 23.98 2.29 10.41
C ASP A 5 23.08 3.01 9.40
N ALA A 6 23.61 4.04 8.72
CA ALA A 6 22.90 4.71 7.64
C ALA A 6 22.61 3.78 6.44
N LEU A 7 23.58 2.94 6.05
CA LEU A 7 23.39 1.97 4.98
C LEU A 7 22.30 0.94 5.33
N ASN A 8 22.30 0.43 6.55
CA ASN A 8 21.30 -0.52 7.03
C ASN A 8 19.89 0.08 7.03
N CYS A 9 19.74 1.33 7.48
CA CYS A 9 18.46 2.03 7.44
C CYS A 9 17.95 2.19 6.00
N TYR A 10 18.82 2.59 5.07
CA TYR A 10 18.45 2.74 3.67
C TYR A 10 18.01 1.40 3.04
N GLN A 11 18.78 0.34 3.28
CA GLN A 11 18.44 -1.00 2.79
C GLN A 11 17.08 -1.46 3.33
N TYR A 12 16.84 -1.29 4.63
CA TYR A 12 15.56 -1.64 5.25
C TYR A 12 14.38 -0.90 4.59
N LEU A 13 14.49 0.41 4.37
CA LEU A 13 13.43 1.19 3.73
C LEU A 13 13.18 0.74 2.29
N ARG A 14 14.25 0.42 1.54
CA ARG A 14 14.14 -0.12 0.19
C ARG A 14 13.44 -1.46 0.14
N ASP A 15 13.81 -2.38 1.03
CA ASP A 15 13.21 -3.70 1.10
C ASP A 15 11.73 -3.62 1.45
N CYS A 16 11.37 -2.72 2.38
CA CYS A 16 9.97 -2.44 2.71
C CYS A 16 9.19 -1.92 1.49
N TRP A 17 9.76 -0.96 0.77
CA TRP A 17 9.10 -0.36 -0.39
C TRP A 17 8.95 -1.36 -1.54
N GLN A 18 10.01 -2.10 -1.88
CA GLN A 18 9.97 -3.12 -2.92
C GLN A 18 9.04 -4.28 -2.55
N GLY A 19 8.97 -4.60 -1.26
CA GLY A 19 8.11 -5.65 -0.71
C GLY A 19 6.64 -5.28 -0.56
N LEU A 20 6.27 -3.99 -0.50
CA LEU A 20 4.88 -3.56 -0.32
C LEU A 20 3.97 -4.14 -1.42
N GLY A 21 2.88 -4.82 -1.03
CA GLY A 21 2.00 -5.52 -1.97
C GLY A 21 2.55 -6.85 -2.54
N LYS A 22 3.73 -7.30 -2.10
CA LYS A 22 4.30 -8.64 -2.38
C LYS A 22 4.43 -9.49 -1.12
N ILE A 23 4.83 -8.87 -0.01
CA ILE A 23 4.98 -9.53 1.29
C ILE A 23 3.65 -9.57 2.04
N LYS A 24 3.61 -10.25 3.20
CA LYS A 24 2.42 -10.32 4.08
C LYS A 24 1.15 -10.73 3.32
N GLU A 25 1.25 -11.78 2.51
CA GLU A 25 0.12 -12.29 1.69
C GLU A 25 -0.46 -11.23 0.73
N ARG A 26 0.38 -10.28 0.28
CA ARG A 26 -0.01 -9.16 -0.59
C ARG A 26 -1.01 -8.20 0.05
N LYS A 27 -1.19 -8.27 1.38
CA LYS A 27 -2.05 -7.37 2.14
C LYS A 27 -1.42 -6.00 2.27
N VAL A 28 -2.26 -4.98 2.11
CA VAL A 28 -1.90 -3.57 2.28
C VAL A 28 -3.04 -2.82 2.97
N TYR A 29 -2.70 -1.72 3.63
CA TYR A 29 -3.67 -0.90 4.37
C TYR A 29 -3.71 0.51 3.80
N ALA A 30 -4.92 1.01 3.53
CA ALA A 30 -5.12 2.38 3.09
C ALA A 30 -4.73 3.37 4.20
N LEU A 31 -3.75 4.23 3.94
CA LEU A 31 -3.30 5.26 4.89
C LEU A 31 -4.13 6.54 4.77
N PHE A 32 -4.85 6.70 3.66
CA PHE A 32 -5.73 7.82 3.32
C PHE A 32 -6.98 7.30 2.61
N SER A 33 -8.05 8.09 2.58
CA SER A 33 -9.23 7.78 1.76
C SER A 33 -9.02 8.26 0.32
N TYR A 34 -9.65 7.58 -0.63
CA TYR A 34 -9.60 7.91 -2.05
C TYR A 34 -10.99 7.76 -2.69
N VAL A 35 -11.36 8.72 -3.54
CA VAL A 35 -12.60 8.67 -4.31
C VAL A 35 -12.22 8.45 -5.77
N ALA A 36 -12.74 7.36 -6.34
CA ALA A 36 -12.52 7.00 -7.74
C ALA A 36 -12.97 8.13 -8.67
N THR A 37 -12.15 8.40 -9.68
CA THR A 37 -12.40 9.41 -10.71
C THR A 37 -12.89 8.79 -12.03
N SER A 38 -12.82 7.47 -12.14
CA SER A 38 -13.31 6.69 -13.28
C SER A 38 -13.94 5.36 -12.82
N ASN A 39 -14.66 4.68 -13.73
CA ASN A 39 -15.32 3.39 -13.42
C ASN A 39 -14.34 2.21 -13.31
N GLU A 40 -13.08 2.40 -13.70
CA GLU A 40 -12.03 1.38 -13.59
C GLU A 40 -11.31 1.44 -12.23
N GLU A 41 -11.50 2.52 -11.49
CA GLU A 41 -10.88 2.78 -10.20
C GLU A 41 -11.77 2.32 -9.04
N LEU A 42 -11.13 2.01 -7.91
CA LEU A 42 -11.82 1.61 -6.69
C LEU A 42 -11.75 2.74 -5.64
N SER A 43 -12.89 3.15 -5.12
CA SER A 43 -12.95 4.07 -3.97
C SER A 43 -12.71 3.30 -2.68
N PHE A 44 -12.07 3.94 -1.70
CA PHE A 44 -11.74 3.32 -0.41
C PHE A 44 -11.54 4.31 0.72
N MET A 45 -11.61 3.79 1.95
CA MET A 45 -11.44 4.59 3.16
C MET A 45 -10.11 4.31 3.86
N SER A 46 -9.56 5.33 4.53
CA SER A 46 -8.41 5.14 5.43
C SER A 46 -8.70 4.02 6.45
N GLY A 47 -7.73 3.13 6.62
CA GLY A 47 -7.80 1.95 7.49
C GLY A 47 -8.26 0.67 6.80
N GLU A 48 -8.79 0.73 5.58
CA GLU A 48 -9.26 -0.44 4.83
C GLU A 48 -8.11 -1.38 4.46
N GLU A 49 -8.31 -2.69 4.68
CA GLU A 49 -7.39 -3.75 4.24
C GLU A 49 -7.74 -4.18 2.82
N MET A 50 -6.72 -4.36 1.98
CA MET A 50 -6.85 -4.79 0.59
C MET A 50 -5.78 -5.80 0.22
N ILE A 51 -6.04 -6.57 -0.84
CA ILE A 51 -5.08 -7.51 -1.43
C ILE A 51 -4.62 -6.96 -2.77
N VAL A 52 -3.31 -6.82 -2.96
CA VAL A 52 -2.73 -6.43 -4.25
C VAL A 52 -2.79 -7.61 -5.22
N MET A 53 -3.54 -7.45 -6.30
CA MET A 53 -3.73 -8.48 -7.32
C MET A 53 -2.72 -8.35 -8.45
N HIS A 54 -2.48 -7.11 -8.89
CA HIS A 54 -1.51 -6.80 -9.92
C HIS A 54 -0.83 -5.46 -9.62
N ARG A 55 0.48 -5.40 -9.88
CA ARG A 55 1.27 -4.16 -9.80
C ARG A 55 2.23 -4.11 -10.98
N GLU A 56 2.32 -2.95 -11.61
CA GLU A 56 3.41 -2.59 -12.51
C GLU A 56 4.32 -1.62 -11.77
N GLU A 57 5.62 -1.90 -11.74
CA GLU A 57 6.57 -1.23 -10.83
C GLU A 57 6.74 0.27 -11.15
N ASP A 58 6.46 0.68 -12.38
CA ASP A 58 6.73 2.03 -12.87
C ASP A 58 5.48 2.92 -13.05
N LEU A 59 4.27 2.36 -12.94
CA LEU A 59 3.02 3.10 -13.23
C LEU A 59 2.43 3.84 -12.02
N GLY A 60 2.79 3.44 -10.79
CA GLY A 60 2.20 4.04 -9.57
C GLY A 60 0.74 3.66 -9.31
N TRP A 61 0.15 2.79 -10.14
CA TRP A 61 -1.22 2.29 -10.01
C TRP A 61 -1.23 0.78 -9.87
N TRP A 62 -2.01 0.28 -8.91
CA TRP A 62 -2.18 -1.14 -8.63
C TRP A 62 -3.62 -1.57 -8.86
N ILE A 63 -3.82 -2.82 -9.25
CA ILE A 63 -5.13 -3.47 -9.19
C ILE A 63 -5.22 -4.19 -7.85
N VAL A 64 -6.23 -3.85 -7.07
CA VAL A 64 -6.48 -4.43 -5.75
C VAL A 64 -7.85 -5.09 -5.68
N GLU A 65 -8.04 -5.94 -4.68
CA GLU A 65 -9.34 -6.47 -4.28
C GLU A 65 -9.61 -6.05 -2.82
N ASN A 66 -10.77 -5.44 -2.55
CA ASN A 66 -11.15 -5.06 -1.18
C ASN A 66 -11.90 -6.19 -0.45
N GLY A 67 -12.24 -5.96 0.82
CA GLY A 67 -12.98 -6.93 1.64
C GLY A 67 -14.39 -7.28 1.15
N GLN A 68 -14.92 -6.54 0.17
CA GLN A 68 -16.21 -6.82 -0.48
C GLN A 68 -16.06 -7.62 -1.79
N GLY A 69 -14.83 -7.98 -2.18
CA GLY A 69 -14.53 -8.67 -3.44
C GLY A 69 -14.52 -7.75 -4.67
N MET A 70 -14.62 -6.44 -4.49
CA MET A 70 -14.57 -5.47 -5.59
C MET A 70 -13.13 -5.23 -6.03
N LYS A 71 -12.93 -5.10 -7.34
CA LYS A 71 -11.61 -4.90 -7.97
C LYS A 71 -11.58 -3.59 -8.73
N GLY A 72 -10.43 -2.92 -8.69
CA GLY A 72 -10.19 -1.73 -9.50
C GLY A 72 -8.78 -1.19 -9.31
N PHE A 73 -8.46 -0.17 -10.10
CA PHE A 73 -7.22 0.57 -10.01
C PHE A 73 -7.22 1.50 -8.79
N VAL A 74 -6.08 1.56 -8.12
CA VAL A 74 -5.83 2.45 -6.98
C VAL A 74 -4.42 3.03 -7.05
N PRO A 75 -4.21 4.27 -6.56
CA PRO A 75 -2.87 4.84 -6.46
C PRO A 75 -2.06 4.12 -5.37
N SER A 76 -0.92 3.54 -5.73
CA SER A 76 -0.10 2.73 -4.82
C SER A 76 0.46 3.52 -3.63
N THR A 77 0.67 4.82 -3.80
CA THR A 77 1.22 5.74 -2.80
C THR A 77 0.29 5.95 -1.59
N PHE A 78 -0.96 5.49 -1.67
CA PHE A 78 -1.94 5.60 -0.58
C PHE A 78 -1.84 4.47 0.44
N PHE A 79 -1.00 3.47 0.20
CA PHE A 79 -0.95 2.24 0.98
C PHE A 79 0.29 2.12 1.85
N GLY A 80 0.16 1.37 2.94
CA GLY A 80 1.26 0.97 3.82
C GLY A 80 1.17 -0.51 4.21
N LEU A 81 2.26 -1.02 4.79
CA LEU A 81 2.33 -2.39 5.30
C LEU A 81 1.44 -2.63 6.53
N TYR A 82 1.14 -1.57 7.28
CA TYR A 82 0.36 -1.60 8.50
C TYR A 82 -0.59 -0.41 8.53
N PRO A 83 -1.76 -0.53 9.18
CA PRO A 83 -2.70 0.58 9.31
C PRO A 83 -2.10 1.72 10.15
N ARG A 84 -2.56 2.95 9.92
CA ARG A 84 -2.23 4.07 10.81
C ARG A 84 -2.74 3.76 12.22
N ARG A 85 -1.91 4.03 13.22
CA ARG A 85 -2.32 3.95 14.63
C ARG A 85 -3.43 4.97 14.89
N GLN A 86 -4.66 4.51 15.11
CA GLN A 86 -5.72 5.35 15.65
C GLN A 86 -5.55 5.41 17.16
N ILE A 87 -5.13 6.56 17.67
CA ILE A 87 -5.22 6.85 19.10
C ILE A 87 -6.68 7.21 19.35
N VAL A 88 -7.44 6.28 19.93
CA VAL A 88 -8.77 6.57 20.45
C VAL A 88 -8.55 7.35 21.75
N LEU A 89 -8.98 8.63 21.75
CA LEU A 89 -9.02 9.48 22.95
C LEU A 89 -10.27 9.18 23.79
#